data_AF-A0A367M3Z8-F1
#
_entry.id   AF-A0A367M3Z8-F1
#
_cell.length_a   1.000
_cell.length_b   1.000
_cell.length_c   1.000
_cell.angle_alpha   90.00
_cell.angle_beta   90.00
_cell.angle_gamma   90.00
#
_symmetry.space_group_name_H-M   'P 1'
#
loop_
_entity.id
_entity.type
_entity.pdbx_description
1 polymer ?
#
loop_
_entity_poly.entity_id
_entity_poly.type
_entity_poly.pdbx_seq_one_letter_code
_entity_poly.pdbx_strand_id
1 'polypeptide(L)'
;MLELRHLKTLHALREADSLVEAAERLHLTQSALSHQFKELEERLGMQLFVRKTKPVRFTSAGLRLLQLADSLLPQLRTAERDLARLAGGTAGRLHMAIECHSCFQWLMPTIDQFRDAWPEVELDLASGFSFAPLPALARGDLDLVVT
;
A
#
# COMPACT_ATOMS: atom_id res chain seq x y z
N MET A 1 -5.92 8.21 22.39
CA MET A 1 -6.58 7.12 21.64
C MET A 1 -5.81 6.89 20.34
N LEU A 2 -5.61 5.64 19.91
CA LEU A 2 -4.98 5.34 18.63
C LEU A 2 -5.89 5.77 17.46
N GLU A 3 -5.29 6.16 16.34
CA GLU A 3 -6.00 6.68 15.17
C GLU A 3 -5.30 6.18 13.90
N LEU A 4 -6.03 6.12 12.79
CA LEU A 4 -5.52 5.66 11.48
C LEU A 4 -4.28 6.41 11.01
N ARG A 5 -4.21 7.73 11.25
CA ARG A 5 -3.03 8.54 10.90
C ARG A 5 -1.76 8.03 11.58
N HIS A 6 -1.84 7.51 12.81
CA HIS A 6 -0.68 6.94 13.49
C HIS A 6 -0.19 5.67 12.78
N LEU A 7 -1.11 4.83 12.32
CA LEU A 7 -0.78 3.59 11.59
C LEU A 7 -0.13 3.90 10.23
N LYS A 8 -0.69 4.86 9.49
CA LYS A 8 -0.10 5.35 8.23
C LYS A 8 1.31 5.91 8.46
N THR A 9 1.50 6.67 9.54
CA THR A 9 2.80 7.23 9.94
C THR A 9 3.84 6.16 10.28
N LEU A 10 3.49 5.11 11.03
CA LEU A 10 4.43 3.99 11.28
C LEU A 10 4.76 3.22 10.00
N HIS A 11 3.76 2.95 9.15
CA HIS A 11 3.96 2.24 7.88
C HIS A 11 4.90 3.01 6.96
N ALA A 12 4.68 4.32 6.78
CA ALA A 12 5.56 5.16 5.97
C ALA A 12 6.99 5.22 6.54
N LEU A 13 7.14 5.27 7.87
CA LEU A 13 8.46 5.25 8.50
C LEU A 13 9.19 3.91 8.34
N ARG A 14 8.46 2.79 8.21
CA ARG A 14 9.06 1.47 7.92
C ARG A 14 9.63 1.40 6.51
N GLU A 15 8.97 2.07 5.56
CA GLU A 15 9.38 2.08 4.14
C GLU A 15 10.43 3.14 3.81
N ALA A 16 10.68 4.07 4.73
CA ALA A 16 11.61 5.17 4.59
C ALA A 16 12.87 4.94 5.45
N ASP A 17 14.01 5.47 5.01
CA ASP A 17 15.27 5.40 5.77
C ASP A 17 15.37 6.49 6.85
N SER A 18 14.44 7.46 6.83
CA SER A 18 14.45 8.58 7.77
C SER A 18 13.06 9.18 8.01
N LEU A 19 12.92 9.91 9.11
CA LEU A 19 11.73 10.72 9.40
C LEU A 19 11.46 11.81 8.35
N VAL A 20 12.49 12.30 7.67
CA VAL A 20 12.33 13.31 6.61
C VAL A 20 11.62 12.69 5.41
N GLU A 21 12.15 11.59 4.91
CA GLU A 21 11.58 10.85 3.78
C GLU A 21 10.17 10.32 4.11
N ALA A 22 9.94 9.82 5.33
CA ALA A 22 8.61 9.41 5.77
C ALA A 22 7.62 10.59 5.76
N ALA A 23 8.06 11.79 6.14
CA ALA A 23 7.22 12.97 6.14
C ALA A 23 6.88 13.43 4.70
N GLU A 24 7.86 13.39 3.80
CA GLU A 24 7.65 13.69 2.38
C GLU A 24 6.61 12.76 1.75
N ARG A 25 6.71 11.44 1.99
CA ARG A 25 5.74 10.43 1.52
C ARG A 25 4.32 10.67 2.04
N LEU A 26 4.18 11.31 3.19
CA LEU A 26 2.89 11.63 3.81
C LEU A 26 2.41 13.04 3.51
N HIS A 27 3.14 13.82 2.69
CA HIS A 27 2.88 15.23 2.42
C HIS A 27 2.82 16.07 3.71
N LEU A 28 3.71 15.79 4.65
CA LEU A 28 3.85 16.47 5.93
C LEU A 28 5.25 17.11 6.07
N THR A 29 5.37 18.07 6.97
CA THR A 29 6.70 18.52 7.41
C THR A 29 7.30 17.51 8.39
N GLN A 30 8.64 17.41 8.41
CA GLN A 30 9.35 16.57 9.38
C GLN A 30 9.05 16.98 10.83
N SER A 31 8.81 18.27 11.10
CA SER A 31 8.40 18.75 12.43
C SER A 31 7.01 18.26 12.82
N ALA A 32 6.04 18.27 11.89
CA ALA A 32 4.69 17.76 12.13
C ALA A 32 4.70 16.25 12.42
N LEU A 33 5.44 15.47 11.63
CA LEU A 33 5.55 14.02 11.84
C LEU A 33 6.24 13.69 13.17
N SER A 34 7.32 14.40 13.50
CA SER A 34 8.04 14.26 14.77
C SER A 34 7.13 14.59 15.97
N HIS A 35 6.37 15.67 15.89
CA HIS A 35 5.41 16.06 16.93
C HIS A 35 4.32 15.00 17.11
N GLN A 36 3.75 14.49 16.01
CA GLN A 36 2.74 13.44 16.03
C GLN A 36 3.26 12.17 16.74
N PHE A 37 4.49 11.74 16.45
CA PHE A 37 5.09 10.61 17.14
C PHE A 37 5.31 10.89 18.61
N LYS A 38 5.85 12.06 18.95
CA LYS A 38 6.12 12.45 20.34
C LYS A 38 4.83 12.44 21.16
N GLU A 39 3.75 13.03 20.65
CA GLU A 39 2.44 13.04 21.30
C GLU A 39 1.89 11.62 21.48
N LEU A 40 2.05 10.75 20.48
CA LEU A 40 1.62 9.36 20.57
C LEU A 40 2.42 8.58 21.61
N GLU A 41 3.75 8.72 21.63
CA GLU A 41 4.64 8.08 22.61
C GLU A 41 4.36 8.54 24.04
N GLU A 42 4.19 9.85 24.24
CA GLU A 42 3.83 10.44 25.55
C GLU A 42 2.51 9.88 26.06
N ARG A 43 1.51 9.79 25.18
CA ARG A 43 0.20 9.25 25.53
C ARG A 43 0.21 7.75 25.81
N LEU A 44 1.09 6.98 25.15
CA LEU A 44 1.24 5.54 25.37
C LEU A 44 2.19 5.22 26.53
N GLY A 45 2.99 6.18 26.99
CA GLY A 45 4.06 5.93 27.97
C GLY A 45 5.16 5.02 27.44
N MET A 46 5.26 4.84 26.11
CA MET A 46 6.16 3.90 25.46
C MET A 46 6.79 4.54 24.23
N GLN A 47 8.10 4.38 24.08
CA GLN A 47 8.77 4.73 22.82
C GLN A 47 8.37 3.73 21.73
N LEU A 48 8.16 4.20 20.50
CA LEU A 48 7.80 3.39 19.35
C LEU A 48 9.01 3.07 18.46
N PHE A 49 10.05 3.90 18.53
CA PHE A 49 11.31 3.68 17.83
C PHE A 49 12.50 4.10 18.68
N VAL A 50 13.67 3.57 18.36
CA VAL A 50 14.93 3.93 19.00
C VAL A 50 15.39 5.27 18.45
N ARG A 51 15.64 6.24 19.34
CA ARG A 51 16.10 7.56 18.94
C ARG A 51 17.52 7.49 18.38
N LYS A 52 17.79 8.30 17.33
CA LYS A 52 19.13 8.49 16.74
C LYS A 52 19.76 7.22 16.12
N THR A 53 18.95 6.26 15.67
CA THR A 53 19.44 5.13 14.87
C THR A 53 19.20 5.36 13.38
N LYS A 54 20.21 5.06 12.55
CA LYS A 54 20.07 4.97 11.09
C LYS A 54 20.57 3.57 10.66
N PRO A 55 19.74 2.71 10.06
CA PRO A 55 18.31 2.90 9.77
C PRO A 55 17.44 2.98 11.03
N VAL A 56 16.21 3.46 10.89
CA VAL A 56 15.23 3.54 11.98
C VAL A 56 14.98 2.14 12.55
N ARG A 57 14.99 2.01 13.89
CA ARG A 57 14.67 0.75 14.57
C ARG A 57 13.41 0.90 15.40
N PHE A 58 12.45 -0.01 15.23
CA PHE A 58 11.22 -0.04 16.01
C PHE A 58 11.44 -0.74 17.36
N THR A 59 10.74 -0.28 18.40
CA THR A 59 10.65 -0.98 19.68
C THR A 59 9.62 -2.11 19.59
N SER A 60 9.45 -2.90 20.65
CA SER A 60 8.36 -3.88 20.75
C SER A 60 6.97 -3.23 20.60
N ALA A 61 6.76 -2.05 21.19
CA ALA A 61 5.53 -1.28 21.03
C ALA A 61 5.33 -0.80 19.59
N GLY A 62 6.40 -0.32 18.94
CA GLY A 62 6.36 0.07 17.52
C GLY A 62 6.02 -1.09 16.60
N LEU A 63 6.66 -2.26 16.81
CA LEU A 63 6.38 -3.48 16.05
C LEU A 63 4.94 -3.96 16.23
N ARG A 64 4.39 -3.87 17.44
CA ARG A 64 2.99 -4.23 17.70
C ARG A 64 2.02 -3.32 16.92
N LEU A 65 2.30 -2.03 16.84
CA LEU A 65 1.50 -1.08 16.06
C LEU A 65 1.69 -1.27 14.55
N LEU A 66 2.88 -1.64 14.08
CA LEU A 66 3.10 -2.01 12.68
C LEU A 66 2.28 -3.23 12.28
N GLN A 67 2.25 -4.29 13.10
CA GLN A 67 1.39 -5.45 12.85
C GLN A 67 -0.09 -5.05 12.75
N LEU A 68 -0.53 -4.08 13.57
CA LEU A 68 -1.88 -3.55 13.48
C LEU A 68 -2.10 -2.76 12.19
N ALA A 69 -1.13 -1.95 11.77
CA ALA A 69 -1.16 -1.22 10.51
C ALA A 69 -1.25 -2.16 9.31
N ASP A 70 -0.45 -3.23 9.29
CA ASP A 70 -0.45 -4.25 8.24
C ASP A 70 -1.80 -4.97 8.12
N SER A 71 -2.53 -5.12 9.23
CA SER A 71 -3.87 -5.71 9.20
C SER A 71 -4.96 -4.70 8.81
N LEU A 72 -4.93 -3.49 9.35
CA LEU A 72 -6.07 -2.55 9.24
C LEU A 72 -6.00 -1.67 7.99
N LEU A 73 -4.82 -1.25 7.55
CA LEU A 73 -4.70 -0.37 6.38
C LEU A 73 -5.21 -1.04 5.10
N PRO A 74 -4.92 -2.33 4.82
CA PRO A 74 -5.50 -3.01 3.66
C PRO A 74 -7.02 -3.13 3.75
N GLN A 75 -7.57 -3.45 4.94
CA GLN A 75 -9.01 -3.56 5.14
C GLN A 75 -9.73 -2.23 4.88
N LEU A 76 -9.13 -1.10 5.32
CA LEU A 76 -9.66 0.21 5.03
C LEU A 76 -9.65 0.50 3.52
N ARG A 77 -8.54 0.21 2.82
CA ARG A 77 -8.46 0.39 1.36
C ARG A 77 -9.52 -0.44 0.62
N THR A 78 -9.75 -1.68 1.06
CA THR A 78 -10.82 -2.52 0.51
C THR A 78 -12.20 -1.89 0.73
N ALA A 79 -12.50 -1.40 1.94
CA ALA A 79 -13.77 -0.75 2.22
C ALA A 79 -13.97 0.54 1.40
N GLU A 80 -12.92 1.36 1.25
CA GLU A 80 -12.95 2.55 0.39
C GLU A 80 -13.26 2.18 -1.08
N ARG A 81 -12.67 1.10 -1.58
CA ARG A 81 -12.94 0.56 -2.93
C ARG A 81 -14.39 0.07 -3.07
N ASP A 82 -14.89 -0.68 -2.09
CA ASP A 82 -16.27 -1.17 -2.10
C ASP A 82 -17.28 -0.02 -2.12
N LEU A 83 -17.02 1.04 -1.35
CA LEU A 83 -17.84 2.25 -1.35
C LEU A 83 -17.78 2.99 -2.69
N ALA A 84 -16.60 3.11 -3.30
CA ALA A 84 -16.45 3.71 -4.63
C ALA A 84 -17.27 2.96 -5.70
N ARG A 85 -17.25 1.62 -5.64
CA ARG A 85 -18.06 0.75 -6.51
C ARG A 85 -19.56 0.94 -6.29
N LEU A 86 -20.00 1.05 -5.04
CA LEU A 86 -21.41 1.30 -4.69
C LEU A 86 -21.90 2.68 -5.13
N ALA A 87 -21.02 3.68 -5.14
CA ALA A 87 -21.35 5.05 -5.52
C ALA A 87 -21.60 5.25 -7.03
N GLY A 88 -21.60 4.17 -7.82
CA GLY A 88 -21.82 4.23 -9.27
C GLY A 88 -20.58 4.66 -10.06
N GLY A 89 -19.43 4.80 -9.41
CA GLY A 89 -18.17 4.81 -10.10
C GLY A 89 -17.93 3.42 -10.66
N THR A 90 -17.91 3.28 -11.99
CA THR A 90 -17.05 2.28 -12.61
C THR A 90 -15.62 2.63 -12.22
N ALA A 91 -15.26 2.26 -10.98
CA ALA A 91 -13.95 1.76 -10.65
C ALA A 91 -13.45 0.99 -11.88
N GLY A 92 -12.56 1.60 -12.67
CA GLY A 92 -12.15 1.04 -13.95
C GLY A 92 -11.69 -0.39 -13.71
N ARG A 93 -12.10 -1.34 -14.54
CA ARG A 93 -11.54 -2.70 -14.48
C ARG A 93 -10.36 -2.74 -15.45
N LEU A 94 -9.22 -3.23 -14.99
CA LEU A 94 -8.07 -3.57 -15.82
C LEU A 94 -8.01 -5.09 -15.93
N HIS A 95 -8.44 -5.61 -17.08
CA HIS A 95 -8.42 -7.03 -17.40
C HIS A 95 -7.08 -7.36 -18.06
N MET A 96 -6.24 -8.17 -17.40
CA MET A 96 -4.88 -8.44 -17.88
C MET A 96 -4.51 -9.92 -17.82
N ALA A 97 -3.56 -10.30 -18.68
CA ALA A 97 -2.97 -11.64 -18.69
C ALA A 97 -1.45 -11.60 -18.69
N ILE A 98 -0.83 -12.69 -18.22
CA ILE A 98 0.63 -12.84 -18.13
C ILE A 98 1.03 -14.13 -18.85
N GLU A 99 1.77 -14.03 -19.94
CA GLU A 99 2.34 -15.19 -20.67
C GLU A 99 3.78 -15.52 -20.24
N CYS A 100 4.39 -14.66 -19.44
CA CYS A 100 5.78 -14.77 -19.03
C CYS A 100 5.92 -15.08 -17.54
N HIS A 101 6.38 -16.30 -17.21
CA HIS A 101 6.68 -16.68 -15.83
C HIS A 101 7.83 -15.84 -15.24
N SER A 102 8.81 -15.48 -16.08
CA SER A 102 9.97 -14.64 -15.71
C SER A 102 9.56 -13.23 -15.24
N CYS A 103 8.36 -12.79 -15.60
CA CYS A 103 7.91 -11.43 -15.40
C CYS A 103 7.30 -11.21 -14.00
N PHE A 104 6.94 -12.28 -13.29
CA PHE A 104 6.32 -12.21 -11.97
C PHE A 104 7.17 -11.45 -10.95
N GLN A 105 8.50 -11.60 -10.99
CA GLN A 105 9.39 -11.05 -9.97
C GLN A 105 9.37 -9.51 -9.93
N TRP A 106 9.23 -8.84 -11.07
CA TRP A 106 9.13 -7.38 -11.15
C TRP A 106 7.67 -6.91 -11.24
N LEU A 107 6.79 -7.72 -11.82
CA LEU A 107 5.40 -7.35 -12.06
C LEU A 107 4.59 -7.30 -10.78
N MET A 108 4.77 -8.26 -9.85
CA MET A 108 3.99 -8.28 -8.62
C MET A 108 4.22 -7.01 -7.76
N PRO A 109 5.47 -6.58 -7.48
CA PRO A 109 5.72 -5.29 -6.81
C PRO A 109 5.14 -4.08 -7.55
N THR A 110 5.12 -4.11 -8.88
CA THR A 110 4.56 -3.03 -9.71
C THR A 110 3.03 -2.99 -9.60
N ILE A 111 2.38 -4.15 -9.62
CA ILE A 111 0.93 -4.29 -9.41
C ILE A 111 0.55 -3.78 -8.01
N ASP A 112 1.37 -4.04 -7.00
CA ASP A 112 1.10 -3.53 -5.64
C ASP A 112 1.18 -2.00 -5.59
N GLN A 113 2.20 -1.40 -6.21
CA GLN A 113 2.27 0.07 -6.35
C GLN A 113 1.09 0.64 -7.13
N PHE A 114 0.66 -0.04 -8.19
CA PHE A 114 -0.52 0.36 -8.97
C PHE A 114 -1.79 0.35 -8.11
N ARG A 115 -2.00 -0.72 -7.33
CA ARG A 115 -3.16 -0.85 -6.42
C ARG A 115 -3.17 0.19 -5.31
N ASP A 116 -2.00 0.67 -4.89
CA ASP A 116 -1.89 1.75 -3.90
C ASP A 116 -2.13 3.13 -4.52
N ALA A 117 -1.69 3.37 -5.76
CA ALA A 117 -1.85 4.63 -6.47
C ALA A 117 -3.24 4.83 -7.10
N TRP A 118 -3.90 3.74 -7.53
CA TRP A 118 -5.20 3.72 -8.20
C TRP A 118 -6.14 2.73 -7.48
N PRO A 119 -6.48 2.98 -6.20
CA PRO A 119 -7.25 2.05 -5.37
C PRO A 119 -8.65 1.75 -5.90
N GLU A 120 -9.19 2.64 -6.72
CA GLU A 120 -10.46 2.52 -7.42
C GLU A 120 -10.40 1.62 -8.66
N VAL A 121 -9.24 1.17 -9.14
CA VAL A 121 -9.17 0.26 -10.30
C VAL A 121 -9.16 -1.19 -9.84
N GLU A 122 -10.10 -2.00 -10.33
CA GLU A 122 -10.10 -3.45 -10.11
C GLU A 122 -9.18 -4.13 -11.12
N LEU A 123 -8.16 -4.84 -10.63
CA LEU A 123 -7.21 -5.54 -11.48
C LEU A 123 -7.56 -7.02 -11.52
N ASP A 124 -7.96 -7.51 -12.69
CA ASP A 124 -8.37 -8.89 -12.92
C ASP A 124 -7.34 -9.62 -13.77
N LEU A 125 -6.75 -10.67 -13.20
CA LEU A 125 -5.72 -11.49 -13.82
C LEU A 125 -6.36 -12.75 -14.41
N ALA A 126 -6.54 -12.75 -15.72
CA ALA A 126 -6.98 -13.94 -16.44
C ALA A 126 -5.87 -15.00 -16.40
N SER A 127 -6.09 -16.10 -15.67
CA SER A 127 -5.24 -17.29 -15.71
C SER A 127 -6.03 -18.50 -16.19
N GLY A 128 -5.61 -19.11 -17.29
CA GLY A 128 -6.25 -20.29 -17.86
C GLY A 128 -5.35 -21.00 -18.86
N PHE A 129 -5.23 -22.32 -18.74
CA PHE A 129 -4.33 -23.18 -19.52
C PHE A 129 -4.70 -23.31 -21.02
N SER A 130 -5.81 -22.71 -21.46
CA SER A 130 -6.25 -22.66 -22.87
C SER A 130 -6.52 -21.23 -23.35
N PHE A 131 -5.96 -20.23 -22.68
CA PHE A 131 -6.19 -18.83 -23.00
C PHE A 131 -5.22 -18.39 -24.11
N ALA A 132 -5.74 -17.84 -25.20
CA ALA A 132 -4.96 -17.23 -26.28
C ALA A 132 -4.96 -15.69 -26.06
N PRO A 133 -3.98 -15.13 -25.34
CA PRO A 133 -4.11 -13.80 -24.74
C PRO A 133 -3.99 -12.69 -25.77
N LEU A 134 -3.08 -12.84 -26.75
CA LEU A 134 -2.94 -11.88 -27.84
C LEU A 134 -4.21 -11.80 -28.72
N PRO A 135 -4.85 -12.91 -29.14
CA PRO A 135 -6.16 -12.85 -29.77
C PRO A 135 -7.27 -12.24 -28.89
N ALA A 136 -7.26 -12.49 -27.59
CA ALA A 136 -8.23 -11.91 -26.65
C ALA A 136 -8.04 -10.39 -26.51
N LEU A 137 -6.80 -9.91 -26.46
CA LEU A 137 -6.45 -8.50 -26.50
C LEU A 137 -6.93 -7.84 -27.80
N ALA A 138 -6.71 -8.48 -28.95
CA ALA A 138 -7.15 -7.96 -30.24
C ALA A 138 -8.68 -7.83 -30.35
N ARG A 139 -9.45 -8.62 -29.59
CA ARG A 139 -10.91 -8.54 -29.52
C ARG A 139 -11.43 -7.57 -28.45
N GLY A 140 -10.55 -7.05 -27.60
CA GLY A 140 -10.93 -6.21 -26.46
C GLY A 140 -11.46 -7.00 -25.25
N ASP A 141 -11.25 -8.32 -25.21
CA ASP A 141 -11.58 -9.14 -24.04
C ASP A 141 -10.57 -8.90 -22.89
N LEU A 142 -9.38 -8.41 -23.24
CA LEU A 142 -8.33 -7.95 -22.35
C LEU A 142 -7.96 -6.51 -22.66
N ASP A 143 -7.44 -5.82 -21.66
CA ASP A 143 -6.87 -4.47 -21.78
C ASP A 143 -5.33 -4.51 -21.89
N LEU A 144 -4.69 -5.53 -21.31
CA LEU A 144 -3.23 -5.64 -21.26
C LEU A 144 -2.76 -7.10 -21.29
N VAL A 145 -1.68 -7.37 -22.02
CA VAL A 145 -0.96 -8.65 -21.98
C VAL A 145 0.51 -8.39 -21.69
N VAL A 146 1.05 -9.06 -20.67
CA VAL A 146 2.47 -9.04 -20.32
C VAL A 146 3.12 -10.34 -20.84
N THR A 147 3.98 -10.20 -21.85
CA THR A 147 4.72 -11.30 -22.51
C THR A 147 6.21 -11.23 -22.24
#